data_AF-A0A2X3ARQ8-F1
#
_entry.id   AF-A0A2X3ARQ8-F1
#
_cell.length_a   1.000
_cell.length_b   1.000
_cell.length_c   1.000
_cell.angle_alpha   90.00
_cell.angle_beta   90.00
_cell.angle_gamma   90.00
#
_symmetry.space_group_name_H-M   'P 1'
#
loop_
_entity.id
_entity.type
_entity.pdbx_description
1 polymer ?
#
loop_
_entity_poly.entity_id
_entity_poly.type
_entity_poly.pdbx_seq_one_letter_code
_entity_poly.pdbx_strand_id
1 'polypeptide(L)'
;MNIGEMRRLVATGLDPAQAILQTAPAATTTGELAQGARGLRQSLEGVDEPLGSLLTRPGVTDLLVNSPEEAWIDAGAGLEKVPDFSMGSAVALRRAAVRMAAAAGQRLDDATPIVDATLPSGVRLHAVLPPLSGDSAVISLRVPSPVALPLETVVASGMVSSWLAKVLRRLVQVRASGLITGATGTGKTTLLACLLGLAAPDERLICIEEVSELRPAHPHVVHLQARGANVQGAGGVSLSDLVKAAMRMRPDRLILGEARGAEVREMLSALNTGHRGGWATVHANSALEVPARLEALGALAGMNREALCAQSLPAFDVIVHLRRFRNQDGRVRRAVVQLARLVRGADGALAAKAVLDFDPQTGAVQRLEGWRDFAVQFELPEPPRDSTSTVSAAVGSPATVTDTPSRSTALVTPKLGHAGPGSRSDSELLHSCPELAETSRVATLTPPPKWQVPQLEWNPVGERNQVPSGSVNVLADIQGVG
;
A
#
# COMPACT_ATOMS: atom_id res chain seq x y z
N MET A 1 33.67 11.09 14.59
CA MET A 1 34.29 9.74 14.71
C MET A 1 34.55 9.16 13.32
N ASN A 2 35.47 8.20 13.20
CA ASN A 2 35.95 7.68 11.91
C ASN A 2 35.18 6.42 11.44
N ILE A 3 34.13 6.60 10.63
CA ILE A 3 33.32 5.50 10.11
C ILE A 3 34.13 4.50 9.27
N GLY A 4 35.11 4.99 8.49
CA GLY A 4 35.98 4.15 7.66
C GLY A 4 36.98 3.31 8.46
N GLU A 5 37.14 3.57 9.75
CA GLU A 5 37.95 2.80 10.69
C GLU A 5 37.07 1.82 11.48
N MET A 6 35.92 2.27 11.99
CA MET A 6 34.88 1.38 12.55
C MET A 6 34.54 0.22 11.60
N ARG A 7 34.33 0.51 10.30
CA ARG A 7 34.03 -0.52 9.30
C ARG A 7 35.19 -1.50 9.08
N ARG A 8 36.44 -1.07 9.25
CA ARG A 8 37.61 -1.96 9.19
C ARG A 8 37.68 -2.89 10.41
N LEU A 9 37.39 -2.38 11.61
CA LEU A 9 37.30 -3.21 12.81
C LEU A 9 36.18 -4.26 12.71
N VAL A 10 35.00 -3.88 12.23
CA VAL A 10 33.90 -4.84 11.97
C VAL A 10 34.30 -5.88 10.91
N ALA A 11 35.02 -5.48 9.85
CA ALA A 11 35.55 -6.41 8.86
C ALA A 11 36.62 -7.38 9.39
N THR A 12 37.26 -7.08 10.53
CA THR A 12 38.13 -8.03 11.26
C THR A 12 37.38 -8.93 12.24
N GLY A 13 36.04 -8.87 12.27
CA GLY A 13 35.20 -9.69 13.14
C GLY A 13 34.86 -9.07 14.50
N LEU A 14 35.17 -7.78 14.71
CA LEU A 14 34.78 -7.06 15.92
C LEU A 14 33.28 -6.73 15.91
N ASP A 15 32.61 -6.83 17.05
CA ASP A 15 31.22 -6.41 17.20
C ASP A 15 31.04 -4.90 16.87
N PRO A 16 29.97 -4.47 16.16
CA PRO A 16 29.76 -3.07 15.81
C PRO A 16 29.69 -2.09 17.00
N ALA A 17 29.15 -2.49 18.16
CA ALA A 17 29.14 -1.62 19.34
C ALA A 17 30.56 -1.49 19.93
N GLN A 18 31.34 -2.58 19.96
CA GLN A 18 32.75 -2.53 20.33
C GLN A 18 33.58 -1.67 19.36
N ALA A 19 33.34 -1.76 18.05
CA ALA A 19 34.01 -0.94 17.04
C ALA A 19 33.72 0.56 17.20
N ILE A 20 32.50 0.92 17.61
CA ILE A 20 32.14 2.31 17.94
C ILE A 20 32.87 2.75 19.21
N LEU A 21 32.82 1.97 20.29
CA LEU A 21 33.44 2.32 21.57
C LEU A 21 34.97 2.43 21.50
N GLN A 22 35.65 1.60 20.69
CA GLN A 22 37.10 1.68 20.48
C GLN A 22 37.54 2.90 19.66
N THR A 23 36.64 3.51 18.87
CA THR A 23 36.94 4.66 18.00
C THR A 23 36.25 5.96 18.46
N ALA A 24 35.60 5.92 19.62
CA ALA A 24 34.98 7.07 20.28
C ALA A 24 36.00 7.80 21.16
N PRO A 25 36.24 9.10 20.97
CA PRO A 25 36.99 9.92 21.94
C PRO A 25 36.43 9.81 23.36
N ALA A 26 37.28 9.96 24.38
CA ALA A 26 36.92 9.80 25.79
C ALA A 26 35.81 10.75 26.31
N ALA A 27 35.49 11.82 25.57
CA ALA A 27 34.43 12.78 25.88
C ALA A 27 33.17 12.64 25.01
N THR A 28 33.02 11.55 24.24
CA THR A 28 31.92 11.37 23.28
C THR A 28 30.56 11.26 23.98
N THR A 29 29.62 12.12 23.60
CA THR A 29 28.26 12.13 24.14
C THR A 29 27.40 10.97 23.60
N THR A 30 26.30 10.65 24.29
CA THR A 30 25.30 9.67 23.82
C THR A 30 24.72 10.03 22.44
N GLY A 31 24.58 11.33 22.14
CA GLY A 31 24.10 11.81 20.84
C GLY A 31 25.09 11.52 19.71
N GLU A 32 26.38 11.77 19.94
CA GLU A 32 27.45 11.45 19.00
C GLU A 32 27.63 9.94 18.84
N LEU A 33 27.62 9.16 19.92
CA LEU A 33 27.64 7.68 19.85
C LEU A 33 26.50 7.15 18.97
N ALA A 34 25.29 7.68 19.13
CA ALA A 34 24.15 7.32 18.29
C ALA A 34 24.32 7.77 16.82
N GLN A 35 25.01 8.88 16.56
CA GLN A 35 25.36 9.32 15.20
C GLN A 35 26.43 8.41 14.56
N GLY A 36 27.45 8.01 15.31
CA GLY A 36 28.45 7.03 14.89
C GLY A 36 27.82 5.67 14.57
N ALA A 37 26.90 5.21 15.40
CA ALA A 37 26.13 3.98 15.16
C ALA A 37 25.30 4.04 13.87
N ARG A 38 24.65 5.18 13.59
CA ARG A 38 23.93 5.40 12.31
C ARG A 38 24.88 5.39 11.11
N GLY A 39 25.99 6.13 11.18
CA GLY A 39 26.98 6.19 10.10
C GLY A 39 27.66 4.85 9.82
N LEU A 40 27.99 4.08 10.86
CA LEU A 40 28.54 2.73 10.71
C LEU A 40 27.53 1.79 10.04
N ARG A 41 26.27 1.81 10.49
CA ARG A 41 25.20 1.02 9.86
C ARG A 41 25.05 1.38 8.38
N GLN A 42 24.93 2.66 8.05
CA GLN A 42 24.85 3.15 6.66
C GLN A 42 26.03 2.67 5.81
N SER A 43 27.27 2.76 6.34
CA SER A 43 28.47 2.33 5.60
C SER A 43 28.60 0.81 5.44
N LEU A 44 27.97 0.01 6.32
CA LEU A 44 27.82 -1.44 6.16
C LEU A 44 26.72 -1.78 5.14
N GLU A 45 25.65 -0.97 5.06
CA GLU A 45 24.58 -1.07 4.05
C GLU A 45 25.00 -0.49 2.67
N GLY A 46 26.26 -0.10 2.50
CA GLY A 46 26.80 0.44 1.25
C GLY A 46 26.48 1.92 0.98
N VAL A 47 25.72 2.57 1.85
CA VAL A 47 25.31 3.97 1.78
C VAL A 47 26.51 4.87 2.11
N ASP A 48 26.95 5.69 1.15
CA ASP A 48 28.03 6.67 1.34
C ASP A 48 27.55 7.93 2.05
N GLU A 49 28.49 8.69 2.63
CA GLU A 49 28.20 9.85 3.48
C GLU A 49 27.31 10.93 2.82
N PRO A 50 27.46 11.31 1.54
CA PRO A 50 26.57 12.29 0.90
C PRO A 50 25.11 11.83 0.78
N LEU A 51 24.87 10.51 0.76
CA LEU A 51 23.53 9.93 0.80
C LEU A 51 23.06 9.76 2.26
N GLY A 52 23.96 9.26 3.12
CA GLY A 52 23.67 8.95 4.51
C GLY A 52 23.29 10.17 5.34
N SER A 53 23.98 11.30 5.13
CA SER A 53 23.66 12.59 5.75
C SER A 53 22.24 13.04 5.38
N LEU A 54 21.90 13.05 4.08
CA LEU A 54 20.57 13.40 3.58
C LEU A 54 19.46 12.47 4.12
N LEU A 55 19.69 11.16 4.14
CA LEU A 55 18.75 10.17 4.69
C LEU A 55 18.53 10.30 6.20
N THR A 56 19.45 10.94 6.94
CA THR A 56 19.28 11.21 8.38
C THR A 56 18.65 12.57 8.69
N ARG A 57 18.36 13.41 7.68
CA ARG A 57 17.66 14.68 7.89
C ARG A 57 16.24 14.42 8.41
N PRO A 58 15.83 15.02 9.55
CA PRO A 58 14.50 14.81 10.10
C PRO A 58 13.37 15.07 9.09
N GLY A 59 12.47 14.11 8.95
CA GLY A 59 11.29 14.20 8.08
C GLY A 59 11.48 13.77 6.62
N VAL A 60 12.70 13.51 6.15
CA VAL A 60 12.92 13.01 4.77
C VAL A 60 12.26 11.65 4.59
N THR A 61 11.38 11.55 3.58
CA THR A 61 10.72 10.30 3.16
C THR A 61 11.34 9.73 1.89
N ASP A 62 11.86 10.58 1.01
CA ASP A 62 12.37 10.20 -0.31
C ASP A 62 13.64 10.99 -0.63
N LEU A 63 14.65 10.32 -1.21
CA LEU A 63 15.89 10.88 -1.74
C LEU A 63 16.11 10.34 -3.16
N LEU A 64 16.12 11.22 -4.15
CA LEU A 64 16.32 10.90 -5.56
C LEU A 64 17.67 11.47 -6.02
N VAL A 65 18.49 10.67 -6.70
CA VAL A 65 19.79 11.06 -7.25
C VAL A 65 19.77 10.82 -8.75
N ASN A 66 19.78 11.90 -9.51
CA ASN A 66 19.62 11.89 -10.97
C ASN A 66 20.97 11.91 -11.71
N SER A 67 22.01 12.44 -11.06
CA SER A 67 23.37 12.48 -11.59
C SER A 67 24.37 12.64 -10.42
N PRO A 68 25.69 12.59 -10.66
CA PRO A 68 26.68 12.83 -9.63
C PRO A 68 26.53 14.18 -8.91
N GLU A 69 26.00 15.20 -9.59
CA GLU A 69 25.86 16.57 -9.09
C GLU A 69 24.38 17.00 -8.96
N GLU A 70 23.45 16.05 -8.91
CA GLU A 70 22.02 16.33 -8.72
C GLU A 70 21.31 15.31 -7.82
N ALA A 71 20.83 15.81 -6.67
CA ALA A 71 19.87 15.13 -5.82
C ALA A 71 18.67 16.01 -5.44
N TRP A 72 17.57 15.35 -5.11
CA TRP A 72 16.30 15.92 -4.63
C TRP A 72 15.83 15.15 -3.40
N ILE A 73 15.14 15.82 -2.48
CA ILE A 73 14.50 15.19 -1.31
C ILE A 73 13.02 15.59 -1.21
N ASP A 74 12.16 14.69 -0.72
CA ASP A 74 10.83 15.05 -0.18
C ASP A 74 10.87 14.87 1.34
N ALA A 75 10.47 15.90 2.08
CA ALA A 75 10.35 15.90 3.54
C ALA A 75 8.88 16.10 4.00
N GLY A 76 7.93 15.77 3.14
CA GLY A 76 6.48 15.93 3.35
C GLY A 76 5.88 17.15 2.64
N ALA A 77 6.69 18.13 2.23
CA ALA A 77 6.25 19.34 1.53
C ALA A 77 6.23 19.20 -0.01
N GLY A 78 6.78 18.12 -0.56
CA GLY A 78 7.11 17.95 -1.98
C GLY A 78 8.62 17.89 -2.22
N LEU A 79 9.01 17.63 -3.47
CA LEU A 79 10.43 17.55 -3.86
C LEU A 79 11.12 18.91 -3.86
N GLU A 80 12.24 18.99 -3.18
CA GLU A 80 13.18 20.13 -3.10
C GLU A 80 14.55 19.69 -3.61
N LYS A 81 15.21 20.50 -4.46
CA LYS A 81 16.57 20.19 -4.94
C LYS A 81 17.57 20.44 -3.81
N VAL A 82 18.51 19.52 -3.63
CA VAL A 82 19.60 19.66 -2.66
C VAL A 82 20.65 20.62 -3.22
N PRO A 83 20.96 21.74 -2.54
CA PRO A 83 22.07 22.61 -2.93
C PRO A 83 23.41 21.89 -2.78
N ASP A 84 24.34 22.17 -3.69
CA ASP A 84 25.76 21.75 -3.62
C ASP A 84 25.99 20.24 -3.39
N PHE A 85 25.02 19.41 -3.80
CA PHE A 85 25.13 17.95 -3.73
C PHE A 85 26.19 17.44 -4.72
N SER A 86 27.11 16.62 -4.23
CA SER A 86 28.08 15.92 -5.06
C SER A 86 28.37 14.50 -4.58
N MET A 87 28.38 13.56 -5.52
CA MET A 87 28.97 12.22 -5.39
C MET A 87 30.35 12.15 -6.08
N GLY A 88 30.84 13.27 -6.63
CA GLY A 88 32.18 13.46 -7.21
C GLY A 88 32.46 12.75 -8.54
N SER A 89 31.75 11.68 -8.90
CA SER A 89 31.80 11.07 -10.24
C SER A 89 30.69 10.06 -10.51
N ALA A 90 30.39 9.82 -11.80
CA ALA A 90 29.51 8.74 -12.23
C ALA A 90 30.01 7.34 -11.81
N VAL A 91 31.33 7.16 -11.72
CA VAL A 91 31.97 5.91 -11.23
C VAL A 91 31.70 5.71 -9.74
N ALA A 92 31.78 6.76 -8.92
CA ALA A 92 31.44 6.69 -7.50
C ALA A 92 29.94 6.41 -7.30
N LEU A 93 29.07 7.09 -8.04
CA LEU A 93 27.61 6.89 -7.98
C LEU A 93 27.22 5.46 -8.38
N ARG A 94 27.76 4.92 -9.49
CA ARG A 94 27.59 3.51 -9.88
C ARG A 94 28.10 2.55 -8.79
N ARG A 95 29.27 2.82 -8.22
CA ARG A 95 29.81 1.99 -7.12
C ARG A 95 28.94 2.02 -5.86
N ALA A 96 28.30 3.14 -5.54
CA ALA A 96 27.36 3.25 -4.41
C ALA A 96 26.10 2.41 -4.67
N ALA A 97 25.46 2.55 -5.84
CA ALA A 97 24.30 1.75 -6.23
C ALA A 97 24.59 0.24 -6.14
N VAL A 98 25.73 -0.22 -6.68
CA VAL A 98 26.12 -1.64 -6.67
C VAL A 98 26.39 -2.16 -5.25
N ARG A 99 26.98 -1.36 -4.35
CA ARG A 99 27.17 -1.79 -2.95
C ARG A 99 25.85 -1.85 -2.19
N MET A 100 24.95 -0.88 -2.38
CA MET A 100 23.62 -0.89 -1.76
C MET A 100 22.79 -2.09 -2.23
N ALA A 101 22.84 -2.42 -3.53
CA ALA A 101 22.22 -3.63 -4.07
C ALA A 101 22.78 -4.92 -3.42
N ALA A 102 24.11 -5.05 -3.36
CA ALA A 102 24.78 -6.20 -2.76
C ALA A 102 24.48 -6.34 -1.25
N ALA A 103 24.39 -5.23 -0.50
CA ALA A 103 24.01 -5.23 0.91
C ALA A 103 22.55 -5.66 1.15
N ALA A 104 21.67 -5.52 0.15
CA ALA A 104 20.31 -6.07 0.13
C ALA A 104 20.23 -7.48 -0.49
N GLY A 105 21.37 -8.14 -0.75
CA GLY A 105 21.43 -9.47 -1.37
C GLY A 105 21.01 -9.50 -2.84
N GLN A 106 20.96 -8.35 -3.53
CA GLN A 106 20.58 -8.24 -4.94
C GLN A 106 21.80 -8.00 -5.83
N ARG A 107 21.66 -8.37 -7.11
CA ARG A 107 22.67 -8.15 -8.15
C ARG A 107 22.33 -6.89 -8.95
N LEU A 108 23.31 -6.01 -9.14
CA LEU A 108 23.24 -4.86 -10.03
C LEU A 108 24.56 -4.77 -10.81
N ASP A 109 24.52 -5.00 -12.12
CA ASP A 109 25.66 -4.87 -13.03
C ASP A 109 25.16 -4.74 -14.49
N ASP A 110 26.07 -4.78 -15.47
CA ASP A 110 25.72 -4.53 -16.88
C ASP A 110 24.86 -5.66 -17.51
N ALA A 111 24.74 -6.81 -16.86
CA ALA A 111 23.84 -7.91 -17.23
C ALA A 111 22.54 -7.91 -16.39
N THR A 112 22.47 -7.14 -15.30
CA THR A 112 21.25 -6.88 -14.52
C THR A 112 21.22 -5.39 -14.15
N PRO A 113 20.93 -4.50 -15.10
CA PRO A 113 21.15 -3.05 -14.97
C PRO A 113 20.02 -2.30 -14.25
N ILE A 114 19.03 -3.01 -13.72
CA ILE A 114 17.92 -2.47 -12.91
C ILE A 114 17.84 -3.32 -11.63
N VAL A 115 17.65 -2.69 -10.47
CA VAL A 115 17.40 -3.39 -9.21
C VAL A 115 16.30 -2.70 -8.41
N ASP A 116 15.43 -3.52 -7.82
CA ASP A 116 14.53 -3.15 -6.73
C ASP A 116 14.91 -3.96 -5.48
N ALA A 117 15.12 -3.28 -4.36
CA ALA A 117 15.74 -3.85 -3.17
C ALA A 117 15.27 -3.16 -1.87
N THR A 118 15.62 -3.74 -0.73
CA THR A 118 15.40 -3.15 0.60
C THR A 118 16.65 -3.37 1.43
N LEU A 119 17.26 -2.27 1.90
CA LEU A 119 18.44 -2.30 2.75
C LEU A 119 18.09 -2.84 4.15
N PRO A 120 19.05 -3.36 4.92
CA PRO A 120 18.86 -3.78 6.32
C PRO A 120 18.20 -2.73 7.24
N SER A 121 18.32 -1.43 6.95
CA SER A 121 17.61 -0.33 7.63
C SER A 121 16.12 -0.22 7.30
N GLY A 122 15.63 -0.99 6.31
CA GLY A 122 14.29 -0.88 5.74
C GLY A 122 14.14 0.17 4.65
N VAL A 123 15.20 0.93 4.32
CA VAL A 123 15.20 1.87 3.19
C VAL A 123 15.05 1.09 1.89
N ARG A 124 14.02 1.42 1.09
CA ARG A 124 13.83 0.84 -0.23
C ARG A 124 14.81 1.48 -1.22
N LEU A 125 15.47 0.66 -2.02
CA LEU A 125 16.38 1.04 -3.09
C LEU A 125 15.75 0.68 -4.44
N HIS A 126 15.64 1.64 -5.34
CA HIS A 126 15.53 1.40 -6.77
C HIS A 126 16.73 2.05 -7.46
N ALA A 127 17.41 1.34 -8.36
CA ALA A 127 18.52 1.91 -9.13
C ALA A 127 18.60 1.35 -10.55
N VAL A 128 19.04 2.20 -11.48
CA VAL A 128 19.24 1.88 -12.90
C VAL A 128 20.64 2.31 -13.33
N LEU A 129 21.30 1.49 -14.15
CA LEU A 129 22.64 1.75 -14.70
C LEU A 129 22.62 2.24 -16.15
N PRO A 130 23.67 2.96 -16.60
CA PRO A 130 23.96 3.17 -18.02
C PRO A 130 23.99 1.86 -18.81
N PRO A 131 23.57 1.85 -20.09
CA PRO A 131 23.07 3.00 -20.85
C PRO A 131 21.58 3.32 -20.61
N LEU A 132 20.85 2.51 -19.81
CA LEU A 132 19.40 2.65 -19.65
C LEU A 132 19.01 3.97 -18.97
N SER A 133 19.87 4.49 -18.10
CA SER A 133 19.73 5.78 -17.41
C SER A 133 20.56 6.91 -18.04
N GLY A 134 21.01 6.76 -19.29
CA GLY A 134 21.94 7.71 -19.92
C GLY A 134 23.36 7.59 -19.36
N ASP A 135 24.03 8.73 -19.14
CA ASP A 135 25.47 8.79 -18.85
C ASP A 135 25.87 8.39 -17.42
N SER A 136 24.92 8.28 -16.49
CA SER A 136 25.22 7.93 -15.09
C SER A 136 24.11 7.07 -14.46
N ALA A 137 24.42 6.41 -13.36
CA ALA A 137 23.45 5.60 -12.63
C ALA A 137 22.48 6.49 -11.86
N VAL A 138 21.18 6.23 -11.95
CA VAL A 138 20.14 6.92 -11.16
C VAL A 138 19.71 6.07 -9.97
N ILE A 139 19.40 6.72 -8.85
CA ILE A 139 19.03 6.05 -7.60
C ILE A 139 17.81 6.74 -6.98
N SER A 140 16.78 5.96 -6.65
CA SER A 140 15.69 6.38 -5.77
C SER A 140 15.79 5.63 -4.44
N LEU A 141 15.90 6.36 -3.34
CA LEU A 141 15.89 5.83 -1.97
C LEU A 141 14.64 6.31 -1.24
N ARG A 142 13.87 5.39 -0.65
CA ARG A 142 12.64 5.74 0.10
C ARG A 142 12.71 5.21 1.53
N VAL A 143 12.63 6.13 2.48
CA VAL A 143 12.80 5.90 3.92
C VAL A 143 11.47 5.41 4.52
N PRO A 144 11.46 4.30 5.27
CA PRO A 144 10.25 3.84 5.96
C PRO A 144 9.92 4.76 7.13
N SER A 145 8.63 5.05 7.35
CA SER A 145 8.20 5.71 8.59
C SER A 145 8.37 4.73 9.76
N PRO A 146 9.17 5.04 10.79
CA PRO A 146 9.45 4.09 11.87
C PRO A 146 8.26 3.86 12.82
N VAL A 147 7.23 4.72 12.76
CA VAL A 147 6.03 4.67 13.61
C VAL A 147 4.79 5.03 12.79
N ALA A 148 3.64 4.43 13.09
CA ALA A 148 2.34 4.93 12.63
C ALA A 148 2.01 6.28 13.29
N LEU A 149 1.44 7.20 12.52
CA LEU A 149 0.90 8.44 13.06
C LEU A 149 -0.40 8.16 13.84
N PRO A 150 -0.56 8.67 15.07
CA PRO A 150 -1.85 8.70 15.75
C PRO A 150 -2.93 9.41 14.91
N LEU A 151 -4.20 9.03 15.07
CA LEU A 151 -5.30 9.65 14.32
C LEU A 151 -5.39 11.15 14.59
N GLU A 152 -5.03 11.57 15.80
CA GLU A 152 -4.97 12.95 16.26
C GLU A 152 -3.90 13.74 15.48
N THR A 153 -2.77 13.12 15.15
CA THR A 153 -1.71 13.70 14.28
C THR A 153 -2.13 13.73 12.81
N VAL A 154 -2.86 12.70 12.33
CA VAL A 154 -3.44 12.68 10.99
C VAL A 154 -4.53 13.76 10.82
N VAL A 155 -5.28 14.07 11.87
CA VAL A 155 -6.22 15.19 11.89
C VAL A 155 -5.48 16.53 11.93
N ALA A 156 -4.45 16.66 12.76
CA ALA A 156 -3.65 17.90 12.86
C ALA A 156 -2.94 18.27 11.55
N SER A 157 -2.59 17.31 10.70
CA SER A 157 -2.02 17.57 9.36
C SER A 157 -3.06 18.01 8.32
N GLY A 158 -4.36 17.99 8.65
CA GLY A 158 -5.46 18.27 7.72
C GLY A 158 -5.78 17.12 6.76
N MET A 159 -5.17 15.94 6.95
CA MET A 159 -5.36 14.78 6.06
C MET A 159 -6.73 14.11 6.25
N VAL A 160 -7.34 14.27 7.43
CA VAL A 160 -8.68 13.81 7.81
C VAL A 160 -9.32 14.89 8.68
N SER A 161 -10.58 15.26 8.44
CA SER A 161 -11.25 16.23 9.33
C SER A 161 -11.61 15.63 10.69
N SER A 162 -11.75 16.46 11.73
CA SER A 162 -12.07 16.00 13.09
C SER A 162 -13.42 15.27 13.21
N TRP A 163 -14.34 15.49 12.26
CA TRP A 163 -15.56 14.70 12.11
C TRP A 163 -15.32 13.41 11.33
N LEU A 164 -14.61 13.44 10.20
CA LEU A 164 -14.33 12.25 9.39
C LEU A 164 -13.47 11.23 10.16
N ALA A 165 -12.63 11.70 11.09
CA ALA A 165 -11.90 10.86 12.03
C ALA A 165 -12.84 10.03 12.95
N LYS A 166 -14.02 10.54 13.31
CA LYS A 166 -15.04 9.79 14.07
C LYS A 166 -15.69 8.72 13.19
N VAL A 167 -16.01 9.05 11.93
CA VAL A 167 -16.52 8.10 10.94
C VAL A 167 -15.54 6.96 10.71
N LEU A 168 -14.27 7.26 10.42
CA LEU A 168 -13.24 6.24 10.19
C LEU A 168 -12.98 5.39 11.45
N ARG A 169 -12.96 6.00 12.65
CA ARG A 169 -12.85 5.24 13.92
C ARG A 169 -14.05 4.30 14.11
N ARG A 170 -15.27 4.74 13.80
CA ARG A 170 -16.48 3.88 13.89
C ARG A 170 -16.41 2.71 12.92
N LEU A 171 -16.01 2.95 11.67
CA LEU A 171 -15.83 1.90 10.64
C LEU A 171 -14.82 0.82 11.07
N VAL A 172 -13.70 1.21 11.71
CA VAL A 172 -12.75 0.23 12.28
C VAL A 172 -13.39 -0.57 13.42
N GLN A 173 -14.09 0.10 14.35
CA GLN A 173 -14.73 -0.52 15.51
C GLN A 173 -15.82 -1.54 15.14
N VAL A 174 -16.64 -1.25 14.13
CA VAL A 174 -17.69 -2.19 13.66
C VAL A 174 -17.15 -3.29 12.73
N ARG A 175 -15.82 -3.42 12.61
CA ARG A 175 -15.12 -4.34 11.70
C ARG A 175 -15.61 -4.23 10.24
N ALA A 176 -15.83 -3.00 9.76
CA ALA A 176 -16.07 -2.76 8.33
C ALA A 176 -14.80 -3.08 7.53
N SER A 177 -14.96 -3.75 6.39
CA SER A 177 -13.90 -4.11 5.46
C SER A 177 -13.71 -3.00 4.42
N GLY A 178 -12.48 -2.57 4.16
CA GLY A 178 -12.26 -1.29 3.45
C GLY A 178 -11.13 -1.27 2.42
N LEU A 179 -11.33 -0.45 1.38
CA LEU A 179 -10.32 -0.10 0.37
C LEU A 179 -9.82 1.34 0.59
N ILE A 180 -8.53 1.52 0.84
CA ILE A 180 -7.89 2.85 0.85
C ILE A 180 -7.28 3.10 -0.53
N THR A 181 -7.68 4.17 -1.20
CA THR A 181 -7.37 4.37 -2.63
C THR A 181 -6.80 5.75 -2.94
N GLY A 182 -6.19 5.89 -4.11
CA GLY A 182 -5.46 7.10 -4.52
C GLY A 182 -4.13 6.79 -5.20
N ALA A 183 -3.52 7.83 -5.79
CA ALA A 183 -2.25 7.74 -6.50
C ALA A 183 -1.04 7.45 -5.58
N THR A 184 0.16 7.33 -6.17
CA THR A 184 1.43 7.24 -5.44
C THR A 184 1.67 8.50 -4.58
N GLY A 185 2.22 8.33 -3.38
CA GLY A 185 2.56 9.46 -2.48
C GLY A 185 1.36 10.21 -1.86
N THR A 186 0.13 9.67 -1.98
CA THR A 186 -1.08 10.23 -1.33
C THR A 186 -1.21 9.89 0.16
N GLY A 187 -0.40 8.96 0.68
CA GLY A 187 -0.41 8.56 2.10
C GLY A 187 -1.30 7.36 2.44
N LYS A 188 -1.69 6.54 1.45
CA LYS A 188 -2.55 5.33 1.65
C LYS A 188 -2.08 4.45 2.81
N THR A 189 -0.82 3.99 2.78
CA THR A 189 -0.21 3.13 3.80
C THR A 189 -0.16 3.81 5.17
N THR A 190 0.06 5.14 5.20
CA THR A 190 0.07 5.95 6.43
C THR A 190 -1.30 6.00 7.09
N LEU A 191 -2.37 6.22 6.31
CA LEU A 191 -3.74 6.17 6.83
C LEU A 191 -4.11 4.76 7.27
N LEU A 192 -3.74 3.72 6.50
CA LEU A 192 -3.99 2.33 6.86
C LEU A 192 -3.32 1.96 8.19
N ALA A 193 -2.05 2.32 8.39
CA ALA A 193 -1.33 2.07 9.65
C ALA A 193 -1.97 2.79 10.84
N CYS A 194 -2.46 4.02 10.64
CA CYS A 194 -3.20 4.79 11.62
C CYS A 194 -4.53 4.11 11.99
N LEU A 195 -5.36 3.74 11.01
CA LEU A 195 -6.67 3.12 11.24
C LEU A 195 -6.55 1.74 11.90
N LEU A 196 -5.52 0.96 11.56
CA LEU A 196 -5.25 -0.33 12.21
C LEU A 196 -4.76 -0.18 13.66
N GLY A 197 -4.19 0.97 14.04
CA GLY A 197 -3.95 1.32 15.44
C GLY A 197 -5.23 1.61 16.25
N LEU A 198 -6.41 1.64 15.61
CA LEU A 198 -7.72 1.81 16.24
C LEU A 198 -8.48 0.47 16.38
N ALA A 199 -7.88 -0.65 15.96
CA ALA A 199 -8.37 -2.00 16.20
C ALA A 199 -8.43 -2.31 17.71
N ALA A 200 -9.26 -3.27 18.12
CA ALA A 200 -9.31 -3.66 19.52
C ALA A 200 -8.05 -4.47 19.89
N PRO A 201 -7.41 -4.23 21.06
CA PRO A 201 -6.05 -4.70 21.35
C PRO A 201 -5.91 -6.23 21.44
N ASP A 202 -7.01 -6.96 21.52
CA ASP A 202 -7.12 -8.41 21.46
C ASP A 202 -7.15 -8.98 20.03
N GLU A 203 -7.44 -8.16 19.01
CA GLU A 203 -7.56 -8.57 17.60
C GLU A 203 -6.19 -8.95 17.00
N ARG A 204 -6.10 -10.14 16.41
CA ARG A 204 -4.90 -10.56 15.66
C ARG A 204 -4.88 -9.97 14.26
N LEU A 205 -3.99 -9.00 14.03
CA LEU A 205 -3.78 -8.36 12.72
C LEU A 205 -2.68 -9.09 11.95
N ILE A 206 -2.96 -9.49 10.70
CA ILE A 206 -1.93 -10.03 9.78
C ILE A 206 -1.79 -9.12 8.56
N CYS A 207 -0.60 -8.54 8.41
CA CYS A 207 -0.24 -7.60 7.35
C CYS A 207 0.60 -8.30 6.28
N ILE A 208 0.13 -8.29 5.03
CA ILE A 208 0.74 -8.96 3.88
C ILE A 208 1.22 -7.91 2.89
N GLU A 209 2.51 -7.92 2.54
CA GLU A 209 3.15 -6.84 1.79
C GLU A 209 4.24 -7.38 0.84
N GLU A 210 4.54 -6.68 -0.26
CA GLU A 210 5.70 -7.02 -1.10
C GLU A 210 7.02 -6.67 -0.41
N VAL A 211 7.05 -5.49 0.22
CA VAL A 211 8.11 -5.01 1.10
C VAL A 211 7.44 -4.36 2.30
N SER A 212 7.76 -4.79 3.51
CA SER A 212 6.93 -4.44 4.67
C SER A 212 7.12 -2.99 5.14
N GLU A 213 6.18 -2.12 4.76
CA GLU A 213 6.09 -0.69 5.11
C GLU A 213 5.11 -0.43 6.26
N LEU A 214 4.08 -1.26 6.40
CA LEU A 214 2.96 -1.05 7.30
C LEU A 214 3.40 -1.31 8.75
N ARG A 215 3.33 -0.31 9.64
CA ARG A 215 3.75 -0.42 11.05
C ARG A 215 2.67 0.13 11.99
N PRO A 216 1.49 -0.50 12.08
CA PRO A 216 0.38 0.00 12.89
C PRO A 216 0.73 -0.07 14.38
N ALA A 217 0.29 0.94 15.14
CA ALA A 217 0.54 1.03 16.58
C ALA A 217 -0.44 0.11 17.35
N HIS A 218 -0.24 -1.20 17.23
CA HIS A 218 -1.14 -2.23 17.76
C HIS A 218 -0.33 -3.38 18.38
N PRO A 219 -0.74 -3.96 19.54
CA PRO A 219 0.09 -4.94 20.26
C PRO A 219 0.18 -6.32 19.60
N HIS A 220 -0.79 -6.72 18.78
CA HIS A 220 -0.88 -8.08 18.22
C HIS A 220 -0.85 -8.08 16.67
N VAL A 221 0.31 -7.73 16.11
CA VAL A 221 0.53 -7.61 14.65
C VAL A 221 1.53 -8.66 14.18
N VAL A 222 1.26 -9.28 13.03
CA VAL A 222 2.19 -10.18 12.33
C VAL A 222 2.41 -9.69 10.91
N HIS A 223 3.66 -9.57 10.49
CA HIS A 223 4.03 -9.20 9.12
C HIS A 223 4.40 -10.44 8.31
N LEU A 224 3.84 -10.54 7.11
CA LEU A 224 4.20 -11.51 6.08
C LEU A 224 4.67 -10.74 4.85
N GLN A 225 5.89 -11.01 4.40
CA GLN A 225 6.49 -10.32 3.25
C GLN A 225 6.68 -11.29 2.08
N ALA A 226 6.29 -10.88 0.88
CA ALA A 226 6.51 -11.64 -0.35
C ALA A 226 8.02 -11.80 -0.62
N ARG A 227 8.38 -12.87 -1.34
CA ARG A 227 9.76 -13.12 -1.76
C ARG A 227 9.79 -13.34 -3.27
N GLY A 228 10.62 -12.55 -3.97
CA GLY A 228 10.93 -12.81 -5.37
C GLY A 228 11.55 -14.20 -5.55
N ALA A 229 11.43 -14.75 -6.75
CA ALA A 229 12.22 -15.93 -7.11
C ALA A 229 13.72 -15.59 -7.13
N ASN A 230 14.58 -16.58 -6.92
CA ASN A 230 16.02 -16.42 -7.14
C ASN A 230 16.35 -16.34 -8.64
N VAL A 231 17.63 -16.15 -8.98
CA VAL A 231 18.11 -16.04 -10.37
C VAL A 231 17.77 -17.28 -11.22
N GLN A 232 17.53 -18.43 -10.58
CA GLN A 232 17.11 -19.70 -11.21
C GLN A 232 15.58 -19.87 -11.29
N GLY A 233 14.79 -18.85 -10.96
CA GLY A 233 13.31 -18.91 -10.97
C GLY A 233 12.69 -19.67 -9.80
N ALA A 234 13.49 -20.12 -8.83
CA ALA A 234 13.05 -20.96 -7.72
C ALA A 234 12.80 -20.17 -6.43
N GLY A 235 11.96 -20.72 -5.53
CA GLY A 235 11.80 -20.22 -4.17
C GLY A 235 11.00 -18.91 -4.01
N GLY A 236 10.33 -18.43 -5.06
CA GLY A 236 9.39 -17.32 -4.95
C GLY A 236 8.21 -17.65 -4.03
N VAL A 237 7.68 -16.64 -3.33
CA VAL A 237 6.48 -16.72 -2.47
C VAL A 237 5.64 -15.48 -2.75
N SER A 238 4.48 -15.66 -3.39
CA SER A 238 3.64 -14.54 -3.83
C SER A 238 2.71 -14.02 -2.73
N LEU A 239 2.16 -12.81 -2.92
CA LEU A 239 1.09 -12.28 -2.07
C LEU A 239 -0.10 -13.26 -1.97
N SER A 240 -0.44 -13.96 -3.06
CA SER A 240 -1.51 -14.96 -3.08
C SER A 240 -1.23 -16.14 -2.13
N ASP A 241 0.03 -16.56 -2.03
CA ASP A 241 0.44 -17.67 -1.16
C ASP A 241 0.43 -17.24 0.31
N LEU A 242 0.83 -15.99 0.57
CA LEU A 242 0.78 -15.39 1.91
C LEU A 242 -0.65 -15.16 2.39
N VAL A 243 -1.60 -14.78 1.52
CA VAL A 243 -3.02 -14.71 1.89
C VAL A 243 -3.56 -16.11 2.26
N LYS A 244 -3.21 -17.14 1.49
CA LYS A 244 -3.57 -18.54 1.79
C LYS A 244 -2.95 -19.05 3.09
N ALA A 245 -1.73 -18.64 3.41
CA ALA A 245 -1.09 -18.95 4.68
C ALA A 245 -1.78 -18.20 5.85
N ALA A 246 -2.02 -16.89 5.69
CA ALA A 246 -2.60 -16.04 6.71
C ALA A 246 -3.98 -16.49 7.18
N MET A 247 -4.87 -16.96 6.30
CA MET A 247 -6.17 -17.52 6.69
C MET A 247 -6.05 -18.69 7.68
N ARG A 248 -4.92 -19.43 7.69
CA ARG A 248 -4.66 -20.52 8.64
C ARG A 248 -4.03 -20.06 9.96
N MET A 249 -3.65 -18.80 10.07
CA MET A 249 -2.97 -18.21 11.24
C MET A 249 -3.95 -17.54 12.23
N ARG A 250 -5.25 -17.83 12.12
CA ARG A 250 -6.36 -17.28 12.92
C ARG A 250 -6.37 -15.73 13.03
N PRO A 251 -6.36 -14.98 11.92
CA PRO A 251 -6.46 -13.52 11.94
C PRO A 251 -7.87 -13.09 12.34
N ASP A 252 -7.96 -12.09 13.23
CA ASP A 252 -9.19 -11.31 13.42
C ASP A 252 -9.31 -10.20 12.37
N ARG A 253 -8.18 -9.78 11.76
CA ARG A 253 -8.14 -8.92 10.57
C ARG A 253 -7.04 -9.38 9.60
N LEU A 254 -7.40 -9.48 8.33
CA LEU A 254 -6.47 -9.69 7.22
C LEU A 254 -6.20 -8.35 6.51
N ILE A 255 -4.94 -8.01 6.28
CA ILE A 255 -4.56 -6.74 5.66
C ILE A 255 -3.60 -6.98 4.50
N LEU A 256 -3.93 -6.43 3.33
CA LEU A 256 -3.08 -6.44 2.13
C LEU A 256 -2.53 -5.03 1.88
N GLY A 257 -1.23 -4.83 2.06
CA GLY A 257 -0.60 -3.51 2.02
C GLY A 257 -0.84 -2.75 0.71
N GLU A 258 -0.80 -3.46 -0.42
CA GLU A 258 -1.26 -2.96 -1.73
C GLU A 258 -1.71 -4.12 -2.61
N ALA A 259 -2.82 -3.99 -3.33
CA ALA A 259 -3.27 -4.97 -4.32
C ALA A 259 -2.75 -4.60 -5.73
N ARG A 260 -1.98 -5.51 -6.31
CA ARG A 260 -1.20 -5.34 -7.55
C ARG A 260 -1.46 -6.41 -8.60
N GLY A 261 -1.92 -7.61 -8.21
CA GLY A 261 -2.21 -8.71 -9.12
C GLY A 261 -3.22 -9.73 -8.57
N ALA A 262 -2.88 -11.01 -8.75
CA ALA A 262 -3.81 -12.14 -8.58
C ALA A 262 -4.32 -12.36 -7.15
N GLU A 263 -3.63 -11.81 -6.14
CA GLU A 263 -3.98 -11.93 -4.73
C GLU A 263 -5.34 -11.29 -4.37
N VAL A 264 -5.89 -10.44 -5.25
CA VAL A 264 -7.25 -9.88 -5.08
C VAL A 264 -8.30 -11.00 -4.92
N ARG A 265 -8.16 -12.12 -5.64
CA ARG A 265 -9.07 -13.28 -5.54
C ARG A 265 -8.98 -13.94 -4.16
N GLU A 266 -7.78 -14.07 -3.64
CA GLU A 266 -7.53 -14.70 -2.34
C GLU A 266 -8.00 -13.78 -1.19
N MET A 267 -7.83 -12.46 -1.34
CA MET A 267 -8.35 -11.45 -0.41
C MET A 267 -9.89 -11.43 -0.40
N LEU A 268 -10.52 -11.44 -1.59
CA LEU A 268 -11.98 -11.54 -1.73
C LEU A 268 -12.53 -12.83 -1.12
N SER A 269 -11.84 -13.95 -1.33
CA SER A 269 -12.17 -15.24 -0.68
C SER A 269 -12.09 -15.14 0.84
N ALA A 270 -11.00 -14.57 1.39
CA ALA A 270 -10.82 -14.40 2.83
C ALA A 270 -11.93 -13.54 3.48
N LEU A 271 -12.24 -12.38 2.90
CA LEU A 271 -13.27 -11.46 3.39
C LEU A 271 -14.66 -12.11 3.41
N ASN A 272 -15.00 -12.88 2.37
CA ASN A 272 -16.28 -13.59 2.26
C ASN A 272 -16.35 -14.87 3.13
N THR A 273 -15.23 -15.42 3.58
CA THR A 273 -15.16 -16.64 4.41
C THR A 273 -15.03 -16.37 5.93
N GLY A 274 -15.30 -15.13 6.36
CA GLY A 274 -15.44 -14.75 7.77
C GLY A 274 -14.37 -13.80 8.31
N HIS A 275 -13.31 -13.51 7.55
CA HIS A 275 -12.22 -12.62 7.96
C HIS A 275 -12.60 -11.12 7.79
N ARG A 276 -13.73 -10.72 8.39
CA ARG A 276 -14.27 -9.35 8.34
C ARG A 276 -13.34 -8.31 8.97
N GLY A 277 -13.53 -7.04 8.62
CA GLY A 277 -12.71 -5.94 9.13
C GLY A 277 -11.30 -5.92 8.55
N GLY A 278 -11.09 -6.62 7.44
CA GLY A 278 -9.87 -6.64 6.66
C GLY A 278 -9.80 -5.47 5.66
N TRP A 279 -8.59 -5.02 5.35
CA TRP A 279 -8.36 -3.80 4.58
C TRP A 279 -7.30 -4.00 3.50
N ALA A 280 -7.42 -3.29 2.38
CA ALA A 280 -6.38 -3.23 1.36
C ALA A 280 -6.13 -1.81 0.86
N THR A 281 -4.95 -1.53 0.30
CA THR A 281 -4.75 -0.31 -0.51
C THR A 281 -4.73 -0.61 -2.00
N VAL A 282 -5.25 0.31 -2.82
CA VAL A 282 -5.35 0.15 -4.29
C VAL A 282 -4.99 1.46 -4.98
N HIS A 283 -4.23 1.39 -6.08
CA HIS A 283 -3.96 2.55 -6.94
C HIS A 283 -5.12 2.80 -7.91
N ALA A 284 -5.78 3.96 -7.75
CA ALA A 284 -6.84 4.49 -8.62
C ALA A 284 -6.83 6.02 -8.54
N ASN A 285 -7.27 6.74 -9.59
CA ASN A 285 -7.21 8.22 -9.61
C ASN A 285 -8.47 8.88 -9.01
N SER A 286 -9.56 8.12 -8.90
CA SER A 286 -10.80 8.47 -8.19
C SER A 286 -11.36 7.23 -7.47
N ALA A 287 -12.35 7.39 -6.59
CA ALA A 287 -13.06 6.23 -6.02
C ALA A 287 -13.95 5.52 -7.05
N LEU A 288 -14.36 6.25 -8.11
CA LEU A 288 -15.24 5.75 -9.16
C LEU A 288 -14.51 4.85 -10.18
N GLU A 289 -13.18 4.96 -10.30
CA GLU A 289 -12.33 4.07 -11.09
C GLU A 289 -12.01 2.73 -10.41
N VAL A 290 -12.28 2.59 -9.11
CA VAL A 290 -11.95 1.38 -8.33
C VAL A 290 -12.54 0.10 -8.93
N PRO A 291 -13.78 0.05 -9.45
CA PRO A 291 -14.31 -1.12 -10.15
C PRO A 291 -13.46 -1.53 -11.36
N ALA A 292 -13.09 -0.60 -12.23
CA ALA A 292 -12.26 -0.88 -13.40
C ALA A 292 -10.85 -1.36 -13.00
N ARG A 293 -10.30 -0.85 -11.89
CA ARG A 293 -9.05 -1.36 -11.33
C ARG A 293 -9.20 -2.76 -10.75
N LEU A 294 -10.31 -3.05 -10.06
CA LEU A 294 -10.63 -4.40 -9.58
C LEU A 294 -10.85 -5.38 -10.75
N GLU A 295 -11.44 -4.94 -11.87
CA GLU A 295 -11.56 -5.76 -13.09
C GLU A 295 -10.19 -6.15 -13.66
N ALA A 296 -9.26 -5.18 -13.78
CA ALA A 296 -7.90 -5.45 -14.24
C ALA A 296 -7.16 -6.44 -13.31
N LEU A 297 -7.30 -6.28 -11.98
CA LEU A 297 -6.72 -7.20 -11.00
C LEU A 297 -7.39 -8.59 -11.03
N GLY A 298 -8.71 -8.63 -11.19
CA GLY A 298 -9.50 -9.86 -11.30
C GLY A 298 -9.15 -10.67 -12.55
N ALA A 299 -8.92 -10.01 -13.68
CA ALA A 299 -8.44 -10.65 -14.90
C ALA A 299 -7.06 -11.32 -14.71
N LEU A 300 -6.12 -10.65 -14.02
CA LEU A 300 -4.83 -11.25 -13.62
C LEU A 300 -5.01 -12.43 -12.64
N ALA A 301 -6.10 -12.45 -11.88
CA ALA A 301 -6.48 -13.55 -10.99
C ALA A 301 -7.32 -14.65 -11.67
N GLY A 302 -7.58 -14.57 -12.98
CA GLY A 302 -8.43 -15.51 -13.71
C GLY A 302 -9.92 -15.46 -13.34
N MET A 303 -10.40 -14.33 -12.79
CA MET A 303 -11.81 -14.10 -12.47
C MET A 303 -12.53 -13.46 -13.65
N ASN A 304 -13.74 -13.92 -13.96
CA ASN A 304 -14.66 -13.19 -14.85
C ASN A 304 -15.34 -12.03 -14.09
N ARG A 305 -16.00 -11.12 -14.84
CA ARG A 305 -16.66 -9.94 -14.29
C ARG A 305 -17.78 -10.31 -13.31
N GLU A 306 -18.48 -11.40 -13.59
CA GLU A 306 -19.62 -11.89 -12.83
C GLU A 306 -19.19 -12.35 -11.43
N ALA A 307 -18.16 -13.21 -11.35
CA ALA A 307 -17.62 -13.69 -10.09
C ALA A 307 -16.89 -12.58 -9.31
N LEU A 308 -16.16 -11.69 -10.01
CA LEU A 308 -15.54 -10.54 -9.38
C LEU A 308 -16.59 -9.60 -8.74
N CYS A 309 -17.65 -9.26 -9.48
CA CYS A 309 -18.73 -8.42 -8.98
C CYS A 309 -19.46 -9.10 -7.81
N ALA A 310 -19.79 -10.38 -7.95
CA ALA A 310 -20.46 -11.17 -6.90
C ALA A 310 -19.62 -11.29 -5.61
N GLN A 311 -18.29 -11.37 -5.69
CA GLN A 311 -17.41 -11.43 -4.51
C GLN A 311 -17.05 -10.04 -3.95
N SER A 312 -16.91 -9.01 -4.78
CA SER A 312 -16.45 -7.68 -4.34
C SER A 312 -17.52 -6.89 -3.59
N LEU A 313 -18.78 -7.01 -3.99
CA LEU A 313 -19.92 -6.33 -3.35
C LEU A 313 -20.10 -6.69 -1.86
N PRO A 314 -20.09 -7.97 -1.44
CA PRO A 314 -20.13 -8.35 -0.02
C PRO A 314 -18.78 -8.22 0.71
N ALA A 315 -17.65 -8.14 0.01
CA ALA A 315 -16.33 -8.11 0.63
C ALA A 315 -15.89 -6.72 1.13
N PHE A 316 -16.34 -5.63 0.49
CA PHE A 316 -15.89 -4.27 0.80
C PHE A 316 -17.07 -3.33 1.13
N ASP A 317 -17.16 -2.93 2.39
CA ASP A 317 -18.17 -2.01 2.90
C ASP A 317 -17.94 -0.56 2.42
N VAL A 318 -16.68 -0.15 2.29
CA VAL A 318 -16.27 1.25 2.06
C VAL A 318 -15.01 1.39 1.21
N ILE A 319 -14.99 2.41 0.35
CA ILE A 319 -13.83 2.95 -0.34
C ILE A 319 -13.51 4.32 0.28
N VAL A 320 -12.29 4.48 0.79
CA VAL A 320 -11.75 5.73 1.34
C VAL A 320 -10.73 6.28 0.36
N HIS A 321 -11.03 7.38 -0.35
CA HIS A 321 -10.19 7.87 -1.43
C HIS A 321 -9.38 9.12 -1.06
N LEU A 322 -8.07 9.07 -1.32
CA LEU A 322 -7.10 10.11 -0.97
C LEU A 322 -6.54 10.79 -2.22
N ARG A 323 -6.48 12.12 -2.20
CA ARG A 323 -5.80 12.93 -3.22
C ARG A 323 -4.61 13.69 -2.62
N ARG A 324 -3.63 13.95 -3.48
CA ARG A 324 -2.50 14.85 -3.25
C ARG A 324 -2.70 16.09 -4.12
N PHE A 325 -2.60 17.27 -3.54
CA PHE A 325 -2.85 18.56 -4.20
C PHE A 325 -1.87 19.61 -3.68
N ARG A 326 -1.69 20.73 -4.39
CA ARG A 326 -0.99 21.90 -3.86
C ARG A 326 -2.02 22.90 -3.33
N ASN A 327 -1.71 23.51 -2.20
CA ASN A 327 -2.48 24.64 -1.67
C ASN A 327 -2.07 25.95 -2.34
N GLN A 328 -2.81 27.03 -2.05
CA GLN A 328 -2.47 28.40 -2.45
C GLN A 328 -1.13 28.89 -1.87
N ASP A 329 -0.67 28.30 -0.75
CA ASP A 329 0.66 28.50 -0.17
C ASP A 329 1.79 27.72 -0.90
N GLY A 330 1.47 27.09 -2.04
CA GLY A 330 2.36 26.26 -2.84
C GLY A 330 2.66 24.86 -2.26
N ARG A 331 2.36 24.62 -0.98
CA ARG A 331 2.73 23.40 -0.26
C ARG A 331 1.89 22.21 -0.73
N VAL A 332 2.51 21.05 -0.80
CA VAL A 332 1.81 19.80 -1.07
C VAL A 332 1.01 19.38 0.16
N ARG A 333 -0.28 19.11 -0.01
CA ARG A 333 -1.14 18.47 0.99
C ARG A 333 -1.67 17.13 0.48
N ARG A 334 -2.02 16.27 1.44
CA ARG A 334 -2.60 14.93 1.25
C ARG A 334 -3.88 14.91 2.07
N ALA A 335 -5.03 14.50 1.51
CA ALA A 335 -6.27 14.36 2.27
C ALA A 335 -7.18 13.28 1.73
N VAL A 336 -8.00 12.68 2.60
CA VAL A 336 -9.20 11.93 2.19
C VAL A 336 -10.21 12.95 1.64
N VAL A 337 -10.73 12.70 0.43
CA VAL A 337 -11.64 13.64 -0.27
C VAL A 337 -13.01 13.04 -0.57
N GLN A 338 -13.16 11.72 -0.49
CA GLN A 338 -14.38 11.03 -0.91
C GLN A 338 -14.51 9.69 -0.18
N LEU A 339 -15.74 9.38 0.25
CA LEU A 339 -16.16 8.04 0.64
C LEU A 339 -17.12 7.49 -0.44
N ALA A 340 -16.86 6.27 -0.88
CA ALA A 340 -17.71 5.57 -1.85
C ALA A 340 -17.99 4.13 -1.41
N ARG A 341 -18.94 3.49 -2.09
CA ARG A 341 -19.28 2.07 -1.94
C ARG A 341 -19.20 1.38 -3.28
N LEU A 342 -18.88 0.09 -3.31
CA LEU A 342 -19.15 -0.73 -4.48
C LEU A 342 -20.67 -0.98 -4.59
N VAL A 343 -21.19 -0.94 -5.81
CA VAL A 343 -22.60 -1.17 -6.14
C VAL A 343 -22.70 -1.97 -7.44
N ARG A 344 -23.82 -2.63 -7.70
CA ARG A 344 -24.08 -3.23 -9.02
C ARG A 344 -24.56 -2.13 -9.98
N GLY A 345 -23.97 -2.05 -11.16
CA GLY A 345 -24.40 -1.13 -12.22
C GLY A 345 -25.76 -1.53 -12.82
N ALA A 346 -26.38 -0.62 -13.57
CA ALA A 346 -27.64 -0.89 -14.28
C ALA A 346 -27.48 -1.90 -15.43
N ASP A 347 -26.25 -2.07 -15.91
CA ASP A 347 -25.77 -3.10 -16.82
C ASP A 347 -25.43 -4.44 -16.13
N GLY A 348 -25.57 -4.51 -14.80
CA GLY A 348 -25.19 -5.65 -13.98
C GLY A 348 -23.70 -5.72 -13.60
N ALA A 349 -22.85 -4.82 -14.12
CA ALA A 349 -21.41 -4.82 -13.88
C ALA A 349 -21.05 -4.35 -12.45
N LEU A 350 -19.77 -4.40 -12.10
CA LEU A 350 -19.27 -3.78 -10.87
C LEU A 350 -19.13 -2.27 -11.08
N ALA A 351 -19.77 -1.48 -10.24
CA ALA A 351 -19.71 -0.02 -10.24
C ALA A 351 -19.37 0.51 -8.84
N ALA A 352 -19.14 1.82 -8.73
CA ALA A 352 -18.93 2.49 -7.46
C ALA A 352 -19.79 3.74 -7.37
N LYS A 353 -20.34 4.02 -6.19
CA LYS A 353 -21.16 5.20 -5.91
C LYS A 353 -20.56 5.97 -4.74
N ALA A 354 -20.21 7.23 -4.98
CA ALA A 354 -19.80 8.14 -3.92
C ALA A 354 -20.99 8.45 -3.00
N VAL A 355 -20.80 8.31 -1.69
CA VAL A 355 -21.80 8.61 -0.65
C VAL A 355 -21.46 9.89 0.11
N LEU A 356 -20.20 10.32 0.06
CA LEU A 356 -19.75 11.56 0.69
C LEU A 356 -18.58 12.15 -0.10
N ASP A 357 -18.64 13.45 -0.36
CA ASP A 357 -17.49 14.25 -0.82
C ASP A 357 -17.04 15.20 0.29
N PHE A 358 -15.73 15.46 0.35
CA PHE A 358 -15.10 16.38 1.28
C PHE A 358 -14.15 17.30 0.52
N ASP A 359 -14.36 18.62 0.65
CA ASP A 359 -13.41 19.61 0.14
C ASP A 359 -12.34 19.87 1.22
N PRO A 360 -11.07 19.48 1.00
CA PRO A 360 -10.00 19.67 1.97
C PRO A 360 -9.44 21.11 1.98
N GLN A 361 -9.94 22.03 1.15
CA GLN A 361 -9.61 23.46 1.20
C GLN A 361 -10.56 24.24 2.12
N THR A 362 -11.88 24.07 1.95
CA THR A 362 -12.88 24.72 2.82
C THR A 362 -13.25 23.93 4.07
N GLY A 363 -13.04 22.61 4.07
CA GLY A 363 -13.54 21.70 5.09
C GLY A 363 -15.03 21.32 4.94
N ALA A 364 -15.68 21.70 3.83
CA ALA A 364 -17.08 21.38 3.57
C ALA A 364 -17.32 19.87 3.36
N VAL A 365 -18.49 19.38 3.77
CA VAL A 365 -18.86 17.96 3.76
C VAL A 365 -20.15 17.77 2.96
N GLN A 366 -20.03 17.45 1.67
CA GLN A 366 -21.18 17.22 0.81
C GLN A 366 -21.68 15.78 0.97
N ARG A 367 -22.91 15.63 1.48
CA ARG A 367 -23.66 14.36 1.49
C ARG A 367 -24.16 14.05 0.09
N LEU A 368 -23.97 12.82 -0.35
CA LEU A 368 -24.46 12.32 -1.64
C LEU A 368 -25.58 11.28 -1.43
N GLU A 369 -26.18 10.85 -2.53
CA GLU A 369 -27.25 9.85 -2.52
C GLU A 369 -26.74 8.51 -1.97
N GLY A 370 -27.46 7.91 -1.02
CA GLY A 370 -27.01 6.74 -0.26
C GLY A 370 -26.20 7.03 1.00
N TRP A 371 -25.89 8.31 1.32
CA TRP A 371 -25.27 8.67 2.61
C TRP A 371 -26.07 8.17 3.81
N ARG A 372 -27.40 8.40 3.81
CA ARG A 372 -28.26 8.05 4.96
C ARG A 372 -28.22 6.56 5.26
N ASP A 373 -28.35 5.72 4.24
CA ASP A 373 -28.41 4.27 4.40
C ASP A 373 -27.04 3.71 4.83
N PHE A 374 -25.95 4.29 4.31
CA PHE A 374 -24.59 3.99 4.77
C PHE A 374 -24.33 4.44 6.22
N ALA A 375 -24.82 5.63 6.60
CA ALA A 375 -24.68 6.16 7.95
C ALA A 375 -25.50 5.35 8.98
N VAL A 376 -26.70 4.92 8.62
CA VAL A 376 -27.52 4.01 9.45
C VAL A 376 -26.86 2.64 9.55
N GLN A 377 -26.38 2.06 8.44
CA GLN A 377 -25.76 0.72 8.41
C GLN A 377 -24.54 0.58 9.35
N PHE A 378 -23.74 1.64 9.53
CA PHE A 378 -22.53 1.62 10.36
C PHE A 378 -22.60 2.52 11.60
N GLU A 379 -23.79 3.02 11.95
CA GLU A 379 -24.04 3.95 13.06
C GLU A 379 -23.07 5.15 13.06
N LEU A 380 -22.93 5.80 11.90
CA LEU A 380 -22.02 6.92 11.70
C LEU A 380 -22.61 8.23 12.23
N PRO A 381 -21.79 9.14 12.80
CA PRO A 381 -22.27 10.45 13.21
C PRO A 381 -22.70 11.29 11.99
N GLU A 382 -23.83 11.99 12.08
CA GLU A 382 -24.22 12.99 11.08
C GLU A 382 -23.11 14.05 10.89
N PRO A 383 -22.85 14.52 9.65
CA PRO A 383 -21.92 15.60 9.40
C PRO A 383 -22.35 16.93 10.04
N PRO A 384 -21.39 17.84 10.30
CA PRO A 384 -21.72 19.20 10.70
C PRO A 384 -22.64 19.84 9.65
N ARG A 385 -23.62 20.63 10.09
CA ARG A 385 -24.46 21.41 9.17
C ARG A 385 -23.62 22.54 8.57
N ASP A 386 -23.69 22.71 7.26
CA ASP A 386 -23.00 23.80 6.56
C ASP A 386 -23.43 25.15 7.15
N SER A 387 -22.46 25.95 7.58
CA SER A 387 -22.70 27.27 8.22
C SER A 387 -23.08 28.38 7.22
N THR A 388 -23.35 28.01 5.97
CA THR A 388 -23.60 28.89 4.82
C THR A 388 -25.07 28.90 4.37
N SER A 389 -26.00 28.41 5.20
CA SER A 389 -27.44 28.37 4.90
C SER A 389 -28.31 29.25 5.81
N THR A 390 -27.81 30.38 6.30
CA THR A 390 -28.63 31.46 6.89
C THR A 390 -29.39 32.22 5.80
N VAL A 391 -30.40 31.56 5.22
CA VAL A 391 -31.44 32.26 4.45
C VAL A 391 -32.20 33.14 5.42
N SER A 392 -31.99 34.46 5.33
CA SER A 392 -32.69 35.43 6.15
C SER A 392 -34.16 35.48 5.75
N ALA A 393 -35.03 34.85 6.56
CA ALA A 393 -36.48 34.90 6.41
C ALA A 393 -37.03 36.26 6.88
N ALA A 394 -36.59 37.34 6.23
CA ALA A 394 -37.12 38.69 6.46
C ALA A 394 -38.55 38.77 5.91
N VAL A 395 -39.52 38.92 6.81
CA VAL A 395 -40.94 39.04 6.45
C VAL A 395 -41.20 40.38 5.75
N GLY A 396 -41.75 40.34 4.55
CA GLY A 396 -42.17 41.51 3.78
C GLY A 396 -43.49 41.26 3.06
N SER A 397 -44.49 42.13 3.31
CA SER A 397 -45.84 42.03 2.73
C SER A 397 -45.88 42.39 1.23
N PRO A 398 -46.89 41.92 0.47
CA PRO A 398 -46.94 42.07 -0.98
C PRO A 398 -47.33 43.50 -1.44
N ALA A 399 -46.86 43.86 -2.63
CA ALA A 399 -47.31 45.04 -3.39
C ALA A 399 -47.70 44.61 -4.83
N THR A 400 -48.57 45.40 -5.48
CA THR A 400 -49.36 44.98 -6.64
C THR A 400 -48.86 45.48 -8.00
N VAL A 401 -48.92 44.58 -9.01
CA VAL A 401 -49.39 44.79 -10.40
C VAL A 401 -48.85 45.98 -11.22
N THR A 402 -48.22 45.68 -12.36
CA THR A 402 -48.47 46.35 -13.67
C THR A 402 -48.00 45.46 -14.84
N ASP A 403 -48.32 45.86 -16.08
CA ASP A 403 -48.44 45.04 -17.30
C ASP A 403 -48.11 45.96 -18.53
N THR A 404 -47.86 45.56 -19.80
CA THR A 404 -48.09 44.30 -20.54
C THR A 404 -46.82 43.87 -21.38
N PRO A 405 -46.75 43.56 -22.71
CA PRO A 405 -45.77 42.56 -23.21
C PRO A 405 -44.77 43.04 -24.30
N SER A 406 -43.85 42.16 -24.72
CA SER A 406 -43.31 42.22 -26.09
C SER A 406 -42.93 40.85 -26.71
N ARG A 407 -43.22 40.78 -28.02
CA ARG A 407 -42.98 39.79 -29.11
C ARG A 407 -41.78 38.82 -28.93
N SER A 408 -41.81 37.51 -29.23
CA SER A 408 -42.49 36.64 -30.22
C SER A 408 -41.71 36.32 -31.52
N THR A 409 -41.05 35.15 -31.56
CA THR A 409 -40.73 34.28 -32.72
C THR A 409 -40.06 32.99 -32.18
N ALA A 410 -39.99 31.84 -32.85
CA ALA A 410 -40.89 31.12 -33.78
C ALA A 410 -40.27 29.70 -33.97
N LEU A 411 -41.07 28.67 -34.27
CA LEU A 411 -40.56 27.29 -34.43
C LEU A 411 -39.90 27.06 -35.80
N VAL A 412 -38.89 26.18 -35.87
CA VAL A 412 -38.75 25.21 -36.97
C VAL A 412 -38.23 23.86 -36.42
N THR A 413 -38.92 22.77 -36.79
CA THR A 413 -38.42 21.39 -36.72
C THR A 413 -38.65 20.69 -38.07
N PRO A 414 -37.68 19.93 -38.61
CA PRO A 414 -37.91 19.05 -39.77
C PRO A 414 -38.33 17.64 -39.35
N LYS A 415 -39.06 16.93 -40.22
CA LYS A 415 -39.58 15.57 -40.00
C LYS A 415 -38.92 14.50 -40.89
N LEU A 416 -38.78 13.31 -40.28
CA LEU A 416 -38.91 11.94 -40.81
C LEU A 416 -39.15 11.68 -42.31
N GLY A 417 -38.49 10.62 -42.79
CA GLY A 417 -38.94 9.71 -43.86
C GLY A 417 -37.83 8.72 -44.28
N HIS A 418 -38.06 7.54 -44.86
CA HIS A 418 -39.25 6.65 -44.85
C HIS A 418 -38.89 5.32 -45.57
N ALA A 419 -39.04 4.13 -44.96
CA ALA A 419 -39.11 2.81 -45.64
C ALA A 419 -39.38 1.63 -44.68
N GLY A 420 -39.99 0.56 -45.21
CA GLY A 420 -40.05 -0.81 -44.66
C GLY A 420 -39.93 -1.81 -45.83
N PRO A 421 -40.49 -3.06 -45.80
CA PRO A 421 -41.28 -3.69 -44.73
C PRO A 421 -40.99 -5.20 -44.44
N GLY A 422 -41.49 -5.70 -43.30
CA GLY A 422 -41.84 -7.13 -43.08
C GLY A 422 -40.70 -8.12 -42.79
N SER A 423 -40.98 -9.35 -42.31
CA SER A 423 -42.21 -9.87 -41.68
C SER A 423 -41.99 -11.27 -41.07
N ARG A 424 -42.52 -11.53 -39.85
CA ARG A 424 -42.60 -12.86 -39.17
C ARG A 424 -41.21 -13.46 -38.81
N SER A 425 -41.00 -14.23 -37.74
CA SER A 425 -41.78 -14.58 -36.54
C SER A 425 -40.75 -15.02 -35.44
N ASP A 426 -40.95 -15.81 -34.37
CA ASP A 426 -42.05 -16.70 -33.93
C ASP A 426 -42.01 -16.95 -32.39
N SER A 427 -42.52 -18.09 -31.91
CA SER A 427 -42.77 -18.47 -30.51
C SER A 427 -41.58 -18.63 -29.54
N GLU A 428 -41.86 -18.31 -28.28
CA GLU A 428 -41.57 -19.05 -27.02
C GLU A 428 -40.46 -20.11 -26.95
N LEU A 429 -39.73 -20.11 -25.82
CA LEU A 429 -39.52 -21.35 -25.03
C LEU A 429 -39.17 -21.03 -23.56
N LEU A 430 -40.11 -21.28 -22.65
CA LEU A 430 -39.86 -21.33 -21.21
C LEU A 430 -39.38 -22.73 -20.83
N HIS A 431 -38.28 -22.83 -20.08
CA HIS A 431 -37.89 -24.07 -19.40
C HIS A 431 -37.59 -23.85 -17.92
N SER A 432 -38.00 -24.84 -17.12
CA SER A 432 -38.10 -24.78 -15.67
C SER A 432 -36.86 -25.34 -14.95
N CYS A 433 -36.56 -24.77 -13.79
CA CYS A 433 -35.69 -25.40 -12.79
C CYS A 433 -36.56 -26.01 -11.67
N PRO A 434 -36.36 -27.27 -11.27
CA PRO A 434 -36.86 -27.80 -10.01
C PRO A 434 -35.89 -27.49 -8.85
N GLU A 435 -36.44 -27.42 -7.64
CA GLU A 435 -35.68 -27.26 -6.40
C GLU A 435 -34.92 -28.54 -6.01
N LEU A 436 -33.88 -28.41 -5.18
CA LEU A 436 -33.41 -29.50 -4.31
C LEU A 436 -33.28 -28.99 -2.88
N ALA A 437 -33.97 -29.70 -1.97
CA ALA A 437 -34.10 -29.33 -0.57
C ALA A 437 -33.00 -29.95 0.31
N GLU A 438 -33.06 -29.61 1.59
CA GLU A 438 -32.10 -29.93 2.64
C GLU A 438 -31.89 -31.44 2.86
N THR A 439 -30.65 -31.84 3.17
CA THR A 439 -30.42 -32.94 4.12
C THR A 439 -29.30 -32.58 5.09
N SER A 440 -29.65 -32.32 6.33
CA SER A 440 -28.71 -32.11 7.44
C SER A 440 -28.37 -33.44 8.12
N ARG A 441 -27.07 -33.73 8.30
CA ARG A 441 -26.59 -34.85 9.12
C ARG A 441 -25.41 -34.39 9.98
N VAL A 442 -25.59 -34.48 11.29
CA VAL A 442 -24.53 -34.20 12.28
C VAL A 442 -23.58 -35.39 12.33
N ALA A 443 -22.29 -35.15 12.08
CA ALA A 443 -21.24 -36.14 12.27
C ALA A 443 -20.45 -35.81 13.55
N THR A 444 -20.52 -36.68 14.56
CA THR A 444 -19.72 -36.57 15.79
C THR A 444 -18.26 -36.93 15.50
N LEU A 445 -17.35 -35.96 15.65
CA LEU A 445 -15.91 -36.16 15.46
C LEU A 445 -15.23 -36.52 16.78
N THR A 446 -14.51 -37.65 16.77
CA THR A 446 -13.61 -38.10 17.84
C THR A 446 -12.40 -37.15 17.94
N PRO A 447 -11.90 -36.80 19.15
CA PRO A 447 -10.73 -35.93 19.27
C PRO A 447 -9.45 -36.61 18.73
N PRO A 448 -8.54 -35.85 18.09
CA PRO A 448 -7.27 -36.40 17.57
C PRO A 448 -6.28 -36.72 18.71
N PRO A 449 -5.29 -37.61 18.47
CA PRO A 449 -4.27 -37.94 19.45
C PRO A 449 -3.34 -36.74 19.75
N LYS A 450 -2.81 -36.69 20.97
CA LYS A 450 -1.87 -35.64 21.40
C LYS A 450 -0.52 -35.81 20.69
N TRP A 451 -0.13 -34.83 19.88
CA TRP A 451 1.24 -34.75 19.34
C TRP A 451 2.24 -34.50 20.49
N GLN A 452 3.28 -35.32 20.59
CA GLN A 452 4.48 -35.02 21.35
C GLN A 452 5.49 -34.29 20.45
N VAL A 453 6.16 -33.29 20.99
CA VAL A 453 7.19 -32.51 20.27
C VAL A 453 8.57 -33.06 20.64
N PRO A 454 9.39 -33.50 19.66
CA PRO A 454 10.78 -33.86 19.93
C PRO A 454 11.58 -32.63 20.35
N GLN A 455 12.36 -32.72 21.44
CA GLN A 455 13.33 -31.69 21.78
C GLN A 455 14.51 -31.76 20.79
N LEU A 456 14.74 -30.66 20.07
CA LEU A 456 15.95 -30.46 19.28
C LEU A 456 16.96 -29.69 20.14
N GLU A 457 17.99 -30.37 20.61
CA GLU A 457 19.15 -29.73 21.25
C GLU A 457 19.98 -29.00 20.19
N TRP A 458 20.44 -27.80 20.52
CA TRP A 458 21.18 -26.92 19.62
C TRP A 458 22.68 -27.05 19.94
N ASN A 459 23.46 -27.64 19.02
CA ASN A 459 24.87 -27.95 19.26
C ASN A 459 25.80 -27.00 18.47
N PRO A 460 26.45 -26.00 19.11
CA PRO A 460 27.30 -25.03 18.45
C PRO A 460 28.77 -25.48 18.46
N VAL A 461 29.26 -26.06 17.35
CA VAL A 461 30.70 -26.34 17.16
C VAL A 461 31.22 -25.60 15.94
N GLY A 462 31.99 -24.54 16.20
CA GLY A 462 32.86 -23.93 15.20
C GLY A 462 34.29 -24.41 15.42
N GLU A 463 34.76 -25.38 14.64
CA GLU A 463 36.16 -25.78 14.64
C GLU A 463 36.67 -26.05 13.21
N ARG A 464 37.98 -25.92 13.01
CA ARG A 464 38.59 -25.86 11.68
C ARG A 464 38.91 -27.26 11.18
N ASN A 465 38.61 -27.53 9.90
CA ASN A 465 39.33 -28.56 9.13
C ASN A 465 39.89 -27.94 7.84
N GLN A 466 41.15 -28.22 7.58
CA GLN A 466 41.86 -27.95 6.32
C GLN A 466 42.02 -29.29 5.56
N VAL A 467 43.01 -29.36 4.65
CA VAL A 467 43.56 -30.59 4.03
C VAL A 467 42.66 -31.19 2.92
N PRO A 468 43.20 -31.53 1.73
CA PRO A 468 44.26 -30.84 0.98
C PRO A 468 43.89 -30.66 -0.52
N SER A 469 44.79 -30.09 -1.31
CA SER A 469 44.73 -30.14 -2.78
C SER A 469 45.01 -31.56 -3.30
N GLY A 470 44.13 -32.11 -4.16
CA GLY A 470 44.35 -33.36 -4.88
C GLY A 470 43.50 -33.44 -6.14
N SER A 471 44.13 -33.65 -7.30
CA SER A 471 43.47 -33.64 -8.62
C SER A 471 43.22 -35.04 -9.16
N VAL A 472 41.95 -35.39 -9.42
CA VAL A 472 41.56 -36.58 -10.20
C VAL A 472 40.39 -36.25 -11.12
N ASN A 473 40.54 -36.50 -12.42
CA ASN A 473 39.44 -36.55 -13.38
C ASN A 473 38.91 -37.99 -13.45
N VAL A 474 37.59 -38.18 -13.35
CA VAL A 474 36.90 -39.33 -13.95
C VAL A 474 35.59 -38.82 -14.58
N LEU A 475 35.27 -39.34 -15.75
CA LEU A 475 34.05 -39.07 -16.52
C LEU A 475 33.16 -40.33 -16.54
N ALA A 476 31.89 -40.11 -16.89
CA ALA A 476 30.90 -41.07 -17.38
C ALA A 476 30.13 -41.97 -16.38
N ASP A 477 28.88 -42.17 -16.78
CA ASP A 477 27.94 -43.29 -16.56
C ASP A 477 27.58 -43.79 -15.14
N ILE A 478 26.28 -43.72 -14.85
CA ILE A 478 25.37 -44.87 -15.10
C ILE A 478 23.92 -44.36 -15.31
N GLN A 479 23.14 -45.08 -16.12
CA GLN A 479 21.74 -44.78 -16.42
C GLN A 479 20.76 -45.63 -15.58
N GLY A 480 19.66 -45.00 -15.14
CA GLY A 480 18.32 -45.60 -15.18
C GLY A 480 17.88 -46.54 -14.05
N VAL A 481 16.63 -47.00 -14.21
CA VAL A 481 15.80 -47.81 -13.29
C VAL A 481 15.42 -47.08 -11.99
N GLY A 482 14.14 -46.78 -11.74
CA GLY A 482 12.95 -47.03 -12.58
C GLY A 482 11.68 -46.41 -11.99
#